data_AF-A0A423K867-F1
#
_entry.id   AF-A0A423K867-F1
#
_cell.length_a   1.000
_cell.length_b   1.000
_cell.length_c   1.000
_cell.angle_alpha   90.00
_cell.angle_beta   90.00
_cell.angle_gamma   90.00
#
_symmetry.space_group_name_H-M   'P 1'
#
loop_
_entity.id
_entity.type
_entity.pdbx_description
1 polymer ?
#
loop_
_entity_poly.entity_id
_entity_poly.type
_entity_poly.pdbx_seq_one_letter_code
_entity_poly.pdbx_strand_id
1 'polypeptide(L)'
;MTTPAELHESLLDTFNMLNKAYPDGINERDYFPILALLYEFFSDRNLANLISNITKKDPDLVLNDIYASVSTKKPSDTEIQSIKTHLNKYDFSSICTDD
;
A
#
# COMPACT_ATOMS: atom_id res chain seq x y z
N MET A 1 -3.63 22.14 -5.65
CA MET A 1 -4.93 22.11 -4.92
C MET A 1 -5.53 20.74 -5.22
N THR A 2 -5.22 19.73 -4.43
CA THR A 2 -5.64 18.35 -4.74
C THR A 2 -7.13 18.22 -4.49
N THR A 3 -7.87 17.95 -5.55
CA THR A 3 -9.31 17.81 -5.51
C THR A 3 -9.67 16.49 -4.79
N PRO A 4 -10.69 16.45 -3.91
CA PRO A 4 -11.08 15.22 -3.21
C PRO A 4 -11.52 14.07 -4.14
N ALA A 5 -11.70 14.32 -5.43
CA ALA A 5 -11.96 13.31 -6.46
C ALA A 5 -10.71 12.55 -6.91
N GLU A 6 -9.52 13.16 -6.93
CA GLU A 6 -8.27 12.49 -7.37
C GLU A 6 -7.82 11.41 -6.38
N LEU A 7 -8.08 11.62 -5.09
CA LEU A 7 -7.86 10.61 -4.04
C LEU A 7 -8.62 9.30 -4.30
N HIS A 8 -9.75 9.35 -5.02
CA HIS A 8 -10.54 8.15 -5.33
C HIS A 8 -9.98 7.37 -6.52
N GLU A 9 -9.42 8.04 -7.52
CA GLU A 9 -8.84 7.39 -8.69
C GLU A 9 -7.53 6.69 -8.32
N SER A 10 -6.60 7.37 -7.65
CA SER A 10 -5.32 6.78 -7.21
C SER A 10 -5.50 5.59 -6.25
N LEU A 11 -6.54 5.61 -5.41
CA LEU A 11 -6.83 4.53 -4.46
C LEU A 11 -7.42 3.30 -5.17
N LEU A 12 -8.31 3.51 -6.14
CA LEU A 12 -8.86 2.44 -6.97
C LEU A 12 -7.79 1.84 -7.89
N ASP A 13 -6.90 2.66 -8.45
CA ASP A 13 -5.80 2.19 -9.27
C ASP A 13 -4.78 1.40 -8.45
N THR A 14 -4.44 1.89 -7.25
CA THR A 14 -3.57 1.13 -6.31
C THR A 14 -4.21 -0.19 -5.91
N PHE A 15 -5.52 -0.22 -5.67
CA PHE A 15 -6.25 -1.46 -5.39
C PHE A 15 -6.14 -2.43 -6.56
N ASN A 16 -6.43 -1.97 -7.79
CA ASN A 16 -6.38 -2.80 -8.98
C ASN A 16 -4.97 -3.31 -9.25
N MET A 17 -3.95 -2.48 -9.05
CA MET A 17 -2.55 -2.86 -9.16
C MET A 17 -2.19 -3.93 -8.14
N LEU A 18 -2.49 -3.73 -6.86
CA LEU A 18 -2.19 -4.71 -5.81
C LEU A 18 -2.90 -6.03 -6.06
N ASN A 19 -4.15 -5.99 -6.53
CA ASN A 19 -4.91 -7.18 -6.86
C ASN A 19 -4.33 -7.94 -8.07
N LYS A 20 -3.71 -7.24 -9.03
CA LYS A 20 -2.97 -7.86 -10.14
C LYS A 20 -1.63 -8.45 -9.68
N ALA A 21 -0.91 -7.77 -8.79
CA ALA A 21 0.38 -8.22 -8.28
C ALA A 21 0.24 -9.40 -7.30
N TYR A 22 -0.85 -9.42 -6.54
CA TYR A 22 -1.15 -10.40 -5.49
C TYR A 22 -2.55 -10.99 -5.66
N PRO A 23 -2.79 -11.79 -6.72
CA PRO A 23 -4.11 -12.36 -7.01
C PRO A 23 -4.58 -13.34 -5.92
N ASP A 24 -3.64 -14.03 -5.26
CA ASP A 24 -3.90 -14.94 -4.14
C ASP A 24 -3.83 -14.24 -2.76
N GLY A 25 -3.71 -12.92 -2.75
CA GLY A 25 -3.53 -12.10 -1.55
C GLY A 25 -2.05 -11.83 -1.22
N ILE A 26 -1.85 -10.90 -0.29
CA ILE A 26 -0.53 -10.41 0.10
C ILE A 26 0.14 -11.41 1.04
N ASN A 27 1.33 -11.87 0.68
CA ASN A 27 2.14 -12.75 1.52
C ASN A 27 2.61 -12.04 2.78
N GLU A 28 2.82 -12.80 3.86
CA GLU A 28 3.33 -12.28 5.14
C GLU A 28 4.66 -11.53 5.03
N ARG A 29 5.54 -11.94 4.10
CA ARG A 29 6.84 -11.31 3.86
C ARG A 29 6.73 -9.95 3.19
N ASP A 30 5.75 -9.80 2.30
CA ASP A 30 5.56 -8.59 1.50
C ASP A 30 4.65 -7.59 2.22
N TYR A 31 3.85 -8.06 3.19
CA TYR A 31 2.85 -7.26 3.90
C TYR A 31 3.43 -5.99 4.56
N PHE A 32 4.39 -6.13 5.47
CA PHE A 32 4.98 -4.96 6.15
C PHE A 32 5.72 -4.00 5.20
N PRO A 33 6.55 -4.49 4.25
CA PRO A 33 7.13 -3.66 3.20
C PRO A 33 6.09 -2.88 2.37
N ILE A 34 4.96 -3.50 2.01
CA ILE A 34 3.87 -2.82 1.27
C ILE A 34 3.25 -1.73 2.13
N LEU A 35 2.96 -2.00 3.40
CA LEU A 35 2.40 -1.00 4.32
C LEU A 35 3.32 0.22 4.43
N ALA A 36 4.61 -0.01 4.67
CA ALA A 36 5.59 1.07 4.80
C ALA A 36 5.74 1.87 3.50
N LEU A 37 5.75 1.20 2.33
CA LEU A 37 5.84 1.86 1.03
C LEU A 37 4.61 2.76 0.75
N LEU A 38 3.41 2.23 0.96
CA LEU A 38 2.18 2.96 0.64
C LEU A 38 1.86 4.04 1.68
N TYR A 39 2.38 3.93 2.90
CA TYR A 39 2.24 4.94 3.94
C TYR A 39 2.83 6.30 3.53
N GLU A 40 3.83 6.32 2.64
CA GLU A 40 4.39 7.57 2.11
C GLU A 40 3.40 8.33 1.20
N PHE A 41 2.40 7.64 0.63
CA PHE A 41 1.49 8.20 -0.39
C PHE A 41 0.04 8.33 0.09
N PHE A 42 -0.36 7.55 1.10
CA PHE A 42 -1.74 7.48 1.58
C PHE A 42 -1.84 7.84 3.05
N SER A 43 -2.91 8.55 3.42
CA SER A 43 -3.26 8.73 4.83
C SER A 43 -3.60 7.40 5.50
N ASP A 44 -3.34 7.29 6.80
CA ASP A 44 -3.54 6.10 7.64
C ASP A 44 -4.88 5.40 7.38
N ARG A 45 -5.98 6.16 7.36
CA ARG A 45 -7.35 5.63 7.14
C ARG A 45 -7.55 5.07 5.74
N ASN A 46 -7.03 5.75 4.73
CA ASN A 46 -7.17 5.32 3.34
C ASN A 46 -6.36 4.04 3.08
N LEU A 47 -5.14 4.00 3.61
CA LEU A 47 -4.30 2.81 3.54
C LEU A 47 -4.91 1.62 4.30
N ALA A 48 -5.42 1.86 5.52
CA ALA A 48 -6.08 0.83 6.31
C ALA A 48 -7.30 0.24 5.60
N ASN A 49 -8.15 1.09 5.03
CA ASN A 49 -9.31 0.66 4.26
C ASN A 49 -8.92 -0.12 2.99
N LEU A 50 -7.90 0.36 2.25
CA LEU A 50 -7.39 -0.30 1.05
C LEU A 50 -6.90 -1.72 1.36
N ILE A 51 -6.02 -1.85 2.36
CA ILE A 51 -5.39 -3.12 2.71
C ILE A 51 -6.38 -4.05 3.40
N SER A 52 -7.31 -3.54 4.20
CA SER A 52 -8.43 -4.30 4.75
C SER A 52 -9.27 -4.94 3.65
N ASN A 53 -9.58 -4.20 2.57
CA ASN A 53 -10.34 -4.74 1.45
C ASN A 53 -9.62 -5.87 0.69
N ILE A 54 -8.28 -5.77 0.57
CA ILE A 54 -7.44 -6.78 -0.11
C ILE A 54 -7.26 -8.01 0.76
N THR A 55 -6.88 -7.81 2.02
CA THR A 55 -6.51 -8.90 2.95
C THR A 55 -7.70 -9.49 3.71
N LYS A 56 -8.89 -8.89 3.58
CA LYS A 56 -10.11 -9.21 4.36
C LYS A 56 -9.90 -9.13 5.88
N LYS A 57 -8.90 -8.37 6.32
CA LYS A 57 -8.64 -8.10 7.74
C LYS A 57 -9.49 -6.93 8.22
N ASP A 58 -9.68 -6.86 9.53
CA ASP A 58 -10.29 -5.70 10.18
C ASP A 58 -9.43 -4.43 9.99
N PRO A 59 -10.02 -3.28 9.60
CA PRO A 59 -9.26 -2.06 9.32
C PRO A 59 -8.57 -1.49 10.56
N ASP A 60 -9.08 -1.69 11.77
CA ASP A 60 -8.40 -1.24 13.00
C ASP A 60 -7.15 -2.08 13.28
N LEU A 61 -7.19 -3.38 12.96
CA LEU A 61 -6.00 -4.24 13.02
C LEU A 61 -4.95 -3.82 11.98
N VAL A 62 -5.38 -3.53 10.75
CA VAL A 62 -4.50 -3.06 9.70
C VAL A 62 -3.88 -1.71 10.06
N LEU A 63 -4.65 -0.81 10.67
CA LEU A 63 -4.15 0.48 11.15
C LEU A 63 -3.01 0.30 12.18
N ASN A 64 -3.17 -0.64 13.11
CA ASN A 64 -2.10 -1.00 14.06
C ASN A 64 -0.86 -1.56 13.34
N ASP A 65 -1.05 -2.40 12.32
CA ASP A 65 0.04 -2.94 11.50
C ASP A 65 0.77 -1.85 10.72
N ILE A 66 0.05 -0.83 10.22
CA ILE A 66 0.63 0.34 9.54
C ILE A 66 1.56 1.08 10.51
N TYR A 67 1.09 1.41 11.72
CA TYR A 67 1.93 2.06 12.72
C TYR A 67 3.13 1.19 13.13
N ALA A 68 2.94 -0.13 13.22
CA ALA A 68 4.05 -1.05 13.47
C ALA A 68 5.06 -1.01 12.32
N SER A 69 4.62 -0.96 11.06
CA SER A 69 5.48 -0.94 9.86
C SER A 69 6.38 0.30 9.76
N VAL A 70 6.04 1.40 10.42
CA VAL A 70 6.85 2.63 10.45
C VAL A 70 7.59 2.85 11.77
N SER A 71 7.31 2.02 12.79
CA SER A 71 7.87 2.16 14.14
C SER A 71 8.62 0.92 14.60
N THR A 72 7.92 -0.16 14.96
CA THR A 72 8.49 -1.32 15.67
C THR A 72 8.91 -2.47 14.74
N LYS A 73 8.22 -2.62 13.61
CA LYS A 73 8.43 -3.64 12.57
C LYS A 73 8.82 -2.98 11.26
N LYS A 74 9.75 -2.03 11.33
CA LYS A 74 10.20 -1.29 10.16
C LYS A 74 10.90 -2.23 9.17
N PRO A 75 10.36 -2.41 7.95
CA PRO A 75 11.04 -3.19 6.93
C PRO A 75 12.30 -2.44 6.47
N SER A 76 13.29 -3.19 5.99
CA SER A 76 14.54 -2.63 5.49
C SER A 76 14.28 -1.88 4.18
N ASP A 77 15.06 -0.83 3.90
CA ASP A 77 14.95 -0.10 2.62
C ASP A 77 15.07 -1.04 1.40
N THR A 78 15.91 -2.09 1.48
CA THR A 78 16.02 -3.09 0.41
C THR A 78 14.73 -3.88 0.17
N GLU A 79 13.98 -4.18 1.23
CA GLU A 79 12.69 -4.87 1.13
C GLU A 79 11.64 -3.95 0.49
N ILE A 80 11.59 -2.69 0.93
CA ILE A 80 10.72 -1.66 0.35
C ILE A 80 11.04 -1.46 -1.14
N GLN A 81 12.33 -1.33 -1.50
CA GLN A 81 12.75 -1.17 -2.90
C GLN A 81 12.45 -2.40 -3.75
N SER A 82 12.53 -3.61 -3.18
CA SER A 82 12.15 -4.85 -3.86
C SER A 82 10.66 -4.87 -4.18
N ILE A 83 9.81 -4.48 -3.22
CA ILE A 83 8.37 -4.33 -3.46
C ILE A 83 8.10 -3.25 -4.49
N LYS A 84 8.74 -2.08 -4.39
CA LYS A 84 8.58 -1.00 -5.36
C LYS A 84 8.92 -1.45 -6.77
N THR A 85 10.02 -2.19 -6.94
CA THR A 85 10.43 -2.75 -8.23
C THR A 85 9.45 -3.80 -8.73
N HIS A 86 8.89 -4.61 -7.85
CA HIS A 86 7.85 -5.58 -8.18
C HIS A 86 6.57 -4.88 -8.65
N LEU A 87 6.07 -3.90 -7.90
CA LEU A 87 4.86 -3.14 -8.19
C LEU A 87 5.01 -2.26 -9.45
N ASN A 88 6.20 -1.76 -9.74
CA ASN A 88 6.48 -1.02 -10.98
C ASN A 88 6.18 -1.82 -12.25
N LYS A 89 6.18 -3.16 -12.20
CA LYS A 89 5.76 -4.01 -13.32
C LYS A 89 4.25 -3.94 -13.60
N TYR A 90 3.49 -3.37 -12.67
CA TYR A 90 2.04 -3.25 -12.69
C TYR A 90 1.59 -1.77 -12.68
N ASP A 91 2.44 -0.87 -13.18
CA ASP A 91 2.18 0.58 -13.31
C ASP A 91 2.20 1.40 -12.00
N PHE A 92 2.83 0.91 -10.93
CA PHE A 92 2.95 1.65 -9.66
C PHE A 92 3.51 3.08 -9.82
N SER A 93 4.54 3.25 -10.64
CA SER A 93 5.14 4.57 -10.88
C SER A 93 4.17 5.56 -11.51
N SER A 94 3.14 5.10 -12.25
CA SER A 94 2.14 5.99 -12.82
C SER A 94 1.09 6.43 -11.80
N ILE A 95 0.87 5.63 -10.75
CA ILE A 95 -0.19 5.85 -9.75
C ILE A 95 0.31 6.75 -8.59
N CYS A 96 1.59 6.63 -8.23
CA CYS A 96 2.21 7.36 -7.13
C CYS A 96 3.10 8.53 -7.58
N THR A 97 2.79 9.15 -8.72
CA THR A 97 3.48 10.38 -9.14
C THR A 97 2.89 11.57 -8.39
N ASP A 98 3.68 12.18 -7.50
CA ASP A 98 3.45 13.55 -7.04
C ASP A 98 3.87 14.45 -8.23
N ASP A 99 2.91 15.15 -8.84
CA ASP A 99 3.18 16.22 -9.82
C ASP A 99 3.66 17.49 -9.09
#